data_AF-A0A1M6RD90-F1
#
_entry.id   AF-A0A1M6RD90-F1
#
_cell.length_a   1.000
_cell.length_b   1.000
_cell.length_c   1.000
_cell.angle_alpha   90.00
_cell.angle_beta   90.00
_cell.angle_gamma   90.00
#
_symmetry.space_group_name_H-M   'P 1'
#
loop_
_entity.id
_entity.type
_entity.pdbx_description
1 polymer ?
#
loop_
_entity_poly.entity_id
_entity_poly.type
_entity_poly.pdbx_seq_one_letter_code
_entity_poly.pdbx_strand_id
1 'polypeptide(L)'
;MQNLLNNYTDVKRVLWIEDFDGGKIFDQNDINQKLENYGMELAETTVITNFLDGLKYIDEYFGDFDLVVLDIDFRELGDKDECVDKLKDIICDIDSENYDKMRENGGYYIFIYLMNKCFPKERIAMLTGNETGYSEGKKIVEKLKRIISDKEVEVDYIIEQLEKDDEAFELLGDGINNIINIIESGDRAKAINELNRIIKLSNNNDINFEKNSNTANDWSNAFKAAKIVPPESFRKESIGSSENNRFRKWIKEKSTSYYQTRGIIIQMCNYWLKRINDDFESILLFNKVCKPDNRITKTDLEAMLHQIKINLPISEPEQKNKMLIYSQIVRIASLYFDVINVKHPKFYGNIKEKFDDNLTVKTKLTYFQIIKLLRNWSSHDKIEKPNDKEVLFSLVIVFRALFNIKENLILTYEEKIINFLKEINKNEKNITNHFREILIDSFIDLYDNENLRVKSTSVFDILEDIGINGKGNYNYLFRMLWHGICDHHLMKDKKSSKIGSMFMNVDISAINSSSNCDKFIYNLLCNIKNITFAELYKN
;
A
#
# COMPACT_ATOMS: atom_id res chain seq x y z
N MET A 1 1.26 0.20 -25.03
CA MET A 1 0.83 -0.96 -24.21
C MET A 1 1.76 -1.27 -23.04
N GLN A 2 3.09 -1.25 -23.19
CA GLN A 2 4.03 -1.46 -22.06
C GLN A 2 3.99 -0.36 -20.96
N ASN A 3 3.59 0.88 -21.28
CA ASN A 3 3.43 1.95 -20.28
C ASN A 3 2.15 1.85 -19.42
N LEU A 4 1.18 1.00 -19.77
CA LEU A 4 -0.05 0.79 -18.98
C LEU A 4 0.11 -0.29 -17.90
N LEU A 5 1.20 -1.07 -17.93
CA LEU A 5 1.45 -2.17 -16.98
C LEU A 5 2.33 -1.77 -15.78
N ASN A 6 2.74 -0.51 -15.68
CA ASN A 6 3.52 0.01 -14.55
C ASN A 6 2.67 0.76 -13.50
N ASN A 7 1.34 0.77 -13.63
CA ASN A 7 0.47 1.55 -12.73
C ASN A 7 -0.29 0.70 -11.69
N TYR A 8 -0.33 -0.63 -11.83
CA TYR A 8 -1.24 -1.51 -11.07
C TYR A 8 -0.74 -1.99 -9.69
N THR A 9 0.24 -1.30 -9.09
CA THR A 9 1.04 -1.87 -8.00
C THR A 9 1.13 -0.99 -6.77
N ASP A 10 0.87 0.30 -6.91
CA ASP A 10 0.70 1.17 -5.77
C ASP A 10 -0.69 0.95 -5.20
N VAL A 11 -0.86 0.06 -4.22
CA VAL A 11 -2.12 -0.02 -3.47
C VAL A 11 -2.27 1.25 -2.64
N LYS A 12 -2.93 2.25 -3.22
CA LYS A 12 -3.28 3.47 -2.52
C LYS A 12 -4.63 3.25 -1.85
N ARG A 13 -4.79 3.83 -0.67
CA ARG A 13 -6.10 3.88 0.00
C ARG A 13 -6.33 5.33 0.31
N VAL A 14 -6.85 6.03 -0.68
CA VAL A 14 -7.06 7.47 -0.62
C VAL A 14 -8.50 7.71 -0.18
N LEU A 15 -8.67 8.53 0.84
CA LEU A 15 -9.94 9.16 1.15
C LEU A 15 -9.94 10.56 0.54
N TRP A 16 -10.73 10.76 -0.51
CA TRP A 16 -10.88 12.07 -1.15
C TRP A 16 -12.21 12.68 -0.75
N ILE A 17 -12.16 13.75 0.03
CA ILE A 17 -13.35 14.50 0.45
C ILE A 17 -13.39 15.80 -0.35
N GLU A 18 -14.28 15.85 -1.34
CA GLU A 18 -14.47 17.03 -2.20
C GLU A 18 -15.93 17.19 -2.64
N ASP A 19 -16.45 18.43 -2.59
CA ASP A 19 -17.84 18.74 -2.91
C ASP A 19 -18.11 18.92 -4.41
N PHE A 20 -17.05 18.98 -5.22
CA PHE A 20 -17.02 19.23 -6.66
C PHE A 20 -18.03 20.29 -7.12
N ASP A 21 -17.62 21.55 -7.24
CA ASP A 21 -18.47 22.64 -7.76
C ASP A 21 -19.79 22.82 -6.99
N GLY A 22 -19.78 22.60 -5.66
CA GLY A 22 -20.92 22.85 -4.77
C GLY A 22 -22.05 21.83 -4.91
N GLY A 23 -21.72 20.55 -4.94
CA GLY A 23 -22.70 19.46 -4.82
C GLY A 23 -23.48 19.14 -6.08
N LYS A 24 -23.03 19.59 -7.26
CA LYS A 24 -23.59 19.07 -8.52
C LYS A 24 -23.39 17.57 -8.54
N ILE A 25 -24.44 16.84 -8.92
CA ILE A 25 -24.37 15.39 -9.06
C ILE A 25 -23.41 15.09 -10.20
N PHE A 26 -22.18 14.71 -9.86
CA PHE A 26 -21.25 14.12 -10.80
C PHE A 26 -21.71 12.69 -11.05
N ASP A 27 -21.75 12.31 -12.31
CA ASP A 27 -21.87 10.89 -12.60
C ASP A 27 -20.55 10.19 -12.23
N GLN A 28 -20.59 8.85 -12.16
CA GLN A 28 -19.40 8.08 -11.82
C GLN A 28 -18.27 8.28 -12.84
N ASN A 29 -18.56 8.63 -14.10
CA ASN A 29 -17.56 8.81 -15.14
C ASN A 29 -16.76 10.10 -14.90
N ASP A 30 -17.42 11.18 -14.49
CA ASP A 30 -16.74 12.44 -14.19
C ASP A 30 -15.80 12.28 -12.98
N ILE A 31 -16.23 11.57 -11.94
CA ILE A 31 -15.38 11.25 -10.79
C ILE A 31 -14.18 10.43 -11.24
N ASN A 32 -14.39 9.42 -12.09
CA ASN A 32 -13.31 8.58 -12.63
C ASN A 32 -12.33 9.41 -13.46
N GLN A 33 -12.83 10.31 -14.29
CA GLN A 33 -11.99 11.21 -15.09
C GLN A 33 -11.17 12.12 -14.18
N LYS A 34 -11.77 12.71 -13.14
CA LYS A 34 -11.04 13.52 -12.15
C LYS A 34 -9.96 12.70 -11.43
N LEU A 35 -10.27 11.49 -10.97
CA LEU A 35 -9.28 10.58 -10.37
C LEU A 35 -8.11 10.30 -11.31
N GLU A 36 -8.40 9.95 -12.56
CA GLU A 36 -7.39 9.69 -13.59
C GLU A 36 -6.51 10.94 -13.84
N ASN A 37 -7.12 12.11 -13.85
CA ASN A 37 -6.43 13.39 -13.98
C ASN A 37 -5.43 13.63 -12.85
N TYR A 38 -5.70 13.13 -11.65
CA TYR A 38 -4.79 13.21 -10.51
C TYR A 38 -3.88 11.97 -10.35
N GLY A 39 -3.92 11.02 -11.30
CA GLY A 39 -3.14 9.79 -11.23
C GLY A 39 -3.57 8.87 -10.08
N MET A 40 -4.85 8.92 -9.73
CA MET A 40 -5.50 8.08 -8.72
C MET A 40 -6.40 7.05 -9.41
N GLU A 41 -6.55 5.88 -8.80
CA GLU A 41 -7.43 4.82 -9.30
C GLU A 41 -8.72 4.75 -8.48
N LEU A 42 -9.86 4.53 -9.15
CA LEU A 42 -11.17 4.42 -8.48
C LEU A 42 -11.22 3.24 -7.50
N ALA A 43 -10.62 2.10 -7.84
CA ALA A 43 -10.61 0.91 -6.99
C ALA A 43 -9.89 1.14 -5.64
N GLU A 44 -9.20 2.26 -5.51
CA GLU A 44 -8.25 2.61 -4.46
C GLU A 44 -8.56 3.94 -3.79
N THR A 45 -9.60 4.63 -4.27
CA THR A 45 -10.02 5.93 -3.78
C THR A 45 -11.47 5.89 -3.36
N THR A 46 -11.72 6.19 -2.09
CA THR A 46 -13.07 6.46 -1.60
C THR A 46 -13.33 7.94 -1.72
N VAL A 47 -14.32 8.31 -2.54
CA VAL A 47 -14.72 9.70 -2.76
C VAL A 47 -15.97 9.99 -1.94
N ILE A 48 -15.91 11.03 -1.12
CA ILE A 48 -17.03 11.50 -0.30
C ILE A 48 -17.31 12.96 -0.65
N THR A 49 -18.55 13.25 -1.03
CA THR A 49 -18.95 14.58 -1.54
C THR A 49 -19.72 15.43 -0.54
N ASN A 50 -19.91 14.91 0.67
CA ASN A 50 -20.58 15.61 1.76
C ASN A 50 -19.69 15.63 3.02
N PHE A 51 -19.68 16.74 3.73
CA PHE A 51 -18.79 16.97 4.88
C PHE A 51 -19.14 16.04 6.04
N LEU A 52 -20.42 15.97 6.40
CA LEU A 52 -20.92 15.15 7.48
C LEU A 52 -20.69 13.67 7.21
N ASP A 53 -20.94 13.24 5.97
CA ASP A 53 -20.62 11.87 5.54
C ASP A 53 -19.10 11.61 5.60
N GLY A 54 -18.28 12.62 5.30
CA GLY A 54 -16.83 12.55 5.47
C GLY A 54 -16.44 12.30 6.92
N LEU A 55 -17.02 13.03 7.88
CA LEU A 55 -16.77 12.80 9.30
C LEU A 55 -17.26 11.43 9.78
N LYS A 56 -18.46 11.00 9.35
CA LYS A 56 -19.00 9.66 9.64
C LYS A 56 -18.09 8.57 9.10
N TYR A 57 -17.62 8.72 7.87
CA TYR A 57 -16.70 7.80 7.25
C TYR A 57 -15.37 7.71 8.00
N ILE A 58 -14.80 8.85 8.41
CA ILE A 58 -13.57 8.88 9.21
C ILE A 58 -13.76 8.12 10.53
N ASP A 59 -14.91 8.26 11.21
CA ASP A 59 -15.18 7.53 12.45
C ASP A 59 -15.31 6.02 12.26
N GLU A 60 -16.05 5.61 11.24
CA GLU A 60 -16.37 4.20 11.00
C GLU A 60 -15.20 3.43 10.39
N TYR A 61 -14.43 4.10 9.52
CA TYR A 61 -13.38 3.49 8.71
C TYR A 61 -11.98 4.06 9.04
N PHE A 62 -11.79 4.58 10.26
CA PHE A 62 -10.49 5.07 10.70
C PHE A 62 -9.41 3.98 10.57
N GLY A 63 -8.38 4.25 9.77
CA GLY A 63 -7.30 3.31 9.48
C GLY A 63 -7.51 2.46 8.22
N ASP A 64 -8.67 2.50 7.58
CA ASP A 64 -8.90 1.84 6.28
C ASP A 64 -8.38 2.67 5.10
N PHE A 65 -7.99 3.93 5.34
CA PHE A 65 -7.25 4.80 4.41
C PHE A 65 -5.85 5.14 4.94
N ASP A 66 -4.98 5.50 4.01
CA ASP A 66 -3.56 5.84 4.21
C ASP A 66 -3.25 7.29 3.82
N LEU A 67 -4.02 7.85 2.88
CA LEU A 67 -3.91 9.21 2.39
C LEU A 67 -5.26 9.89 2.47
N VAL A 68 -5.26 11.18 2.75
CA VAL A 68 -6.46 12.01 2.67
C VAL A 68 -6.20 13.16 1.71
N VAL A 69 -7.14 13.39 0.80
CA VAL A 69 -7.17 14.54 -0.09
C VAL A 69 -8.42 15.33 0.27
N LEU A 70 -8.24 16.59 0.64
CA LEU A 70 -9.31 17.46 1.10
C LEU A 70 -9.44 18.64 0.15
N ASP A 71 -10.65 18.98 -0.22
CA ASP A 71 -10.93 20.32 -0.72
C ASP A 71 -10.94 21.33 0.43
N ILE A 72 -10.28 22.48 0.26
CA ILE A 72 -10.30 23.57 1.24
C ILE A 72 -11.72 24.15 1.36
N ASP A 73 -12.33 24.48 0.22
CA ASP A 73 -13.58 25.23 0.14
C ASP A 73 -14.77 24.27 0.05
N PHE A 74 -15.10 23.61 1.15
CA PHE A 74 -16.10 22.54 1.17
C PHE A 74 -17.49 23.06 1.60
N ARG A 75 -18.39 23.28 0.63
CA ARG A 75 -19.67 23.97 0.85
C ARG A 75 -20.84 23.05 1.21
N GLU A 76 -20.74 21.75 0.93
CA GLU A 76 -21.83 20.79 1.14
C GLU A 76 -21.76 20.15 2.53
N LEU A 77 -22.17 20.91 3.55
CA LEU A 77 -21.97 20.50 4.93
C LEU A 77 -22.86 19.32 5.40
N GLY A 78 -24.09 19.23 4.90
CA GLY A 78 -25.10 18.28 5.40
C GLY A 78 -26.01 18.88 6.48
N ASP A 79 -26.48 18.06 7.41
CA ASP A 79 -27.35 18.50 8.51
C ASP A 79 -26.58 19.37 9.51
N LYS A 80 -27.13 20.57 9.79
CA LYS A 80 -26.46 21.59 10.59
C LYS A 80 -26.22 21.14 12.03
N ASP A 81 -27.24 20.60 12.67
CA ASP A 81 -27.19 20.25 14.09
C ASP A 81 -26.24 19.06 14.27
N GLU A 82 -26.29 18.07 13.38
CA GLU A 82 -25.39 16.92 13.43
C GLU A 82 -23.91 17.30 13.17
N CYS A 83 -23.65 18.25 12.27
CA CYS A 83 -22.30 18.76 12.02
C CYS A 83 -21.72 19.46 13.26
N VAL A 84 -22.48 20.37 13.85
CA VAL A 84 -22.09 21.09 15.07
C VAL A 84 -21.84 20.09 16.21
N ASP A 85 -22.73 19.11 16.37
CA ASP A 85 -22.60 18.09 17.40
C ASP A 85 -21.35 17.23 17.26
N LYS A 86 -20.90 16.91 16.04
CA LYS A 86 -19.65 16.17 15.82
C LYS A 86 -18.38 16.98 16.10
N LEU A 87 -18.42 18.30 15.92
CA LEU A 87 -17.24 19.14 16.03
C LEU A 87 -17.11 19.87 17.37
N LYS A 88 -18.20 20.04 18.13
CA LYS A 88 -18.22 20.82 19.39
C LYS A 88 -17.18 20.34 20.41
N ASP A 89 -16.88 19.04 20.43
CA ASP A 89 -15.90 18.46 21.36
C ASP A 89 -14.44 18.73 20.94
N ILE A 90 -14.23 19.16 19.69
CA ILE A 90 -12.91 19.40 19.10
C ILE A 90 -12.66 20.90 18.94
N ILE A 91 -13.72 21.69 18.74
CA ILE A 91 -13.64 23.10 18.35
C ILE A 91 -14.59 23.90 19.23
N CYS A 92 -14.01 24.59 20.21
CA CYS A 92 -14.73 25.26 21.28
C CYS A 92 -15.69 26.37 20.82
N ASP A 93 -15.42 26.99 19.66
CA ASP A 93 -16.16 28.14 19.15
C ASP A 93 -17.15 27.77 18.01
N ILE A 94 -17.37 26.48 17.76
CA ILE A 94 -18.39 26.05 16.77
C ILE A 94 -19.77 26.04 17.44
N ASP A 95 -20.62 26.93 16.96
CA ASP A 95 -22.04 26.99 17.27
C ASP A 95 -22.87 27.13 15.99
N SER A 96 -24.19 27.12 16.14
CA SER A 96 -25.12 27.31 15.03
C SER A 96 -24.99 28.69 14.36
N GLU A 97 -24.42 29.69 15.03
CA GLU A 97 -24.28 31.05 14.49
C GLU A 97 -23.07 31.17 13.56
N ASN A 98 -22.04 30.35 13.75
CA ASN A 98 -20.84 30.30 12.92
C ASN A 98 -20.89 29.25 11.79
N TYR A 99 -22.03 28.58 11.58
CA TYR A 99 -22.18 27.53 10.58
C TYR A 99 -21.85 27.99 9.15
N ASP A 100 -22.19 29.23 8.78
CA ASP A 100 -21.86 29.74 7.44
C ASP A 100 -20.34 29.92 7.25
N LYS A 101 -19.59 30.28 8.30
CA LYS A 101 -18.12 30.29 8.26
C LYS A 101 -17.56 28.87 8.18
N MET A 102 -18.29 27.86 8.68
CA MET A 102 -17.92 26.47 8.47
C MET A 102 -17.96 26.08 7.01
N ARG A 103 -18.94 26.61 6.27
CA ARG A 103 -19.12 26.32 4.86
C ARG A 103 -17.96 26.78 3.99
N GLU A 104 -17.31 27.86 4.41
CA GLU A 104 -16.12 28.39 3.73
C GLU A 104 -14.83 27.67 4.12
N ASN A 105 -14.84 26.87 5.20
CA ASN A 105 -13.65 26.25 5.74
C ASN A 105 -13.82 24.75 6.06
N GLY A 106 -14.74 24.05 5.40
CA GLY A 106 -15.03 22.65 5.71
C GLY A 106 -13.80 21.73 5.64
N GLY A 107 -12.91 21.93 4.66
CA GLY A 107 -11.64 21.20 4.59
C GLY A 107 -10.77 21.37 5.84
N TYR A 108 -10.78 22.56 6.45
CA TYR A 108 -10.01 22.86 7.66
C TYR A 108 -10.52 22.03 8.82
N TYR A 109 -11.84 22.02 8.98
CA TYR A 109 -12.49 21.34 10.08
C TYR A 109 -12.27 19.84 10.01
N ILE A 110 -12.31 19.25 8.81
CA ILE A 110 -11.93 17.85 8.60
C ILE A 110 -10.45 17.62 8.92
N PHE A 111 -9.55 18.53 8.53
CA PHE A 111 -8.14 18.42 8.89
C PHE A 111 -7.91 18.43 10.41
N ILE A 112 -8.53 19.36 11.13
CA ILE A 112 -8.45 19.41 12.60
C ILE A 112 -9.04 18.14 13.21
N TYR A 113 -10.15 17.63 12.66
CA TYR A 113 -10.75 16.37 13.07
C TYR A 113 -9.77 15.19 12.93
N LEU A 114 -9.12 15.07 11.76
CA LEU A 114 -8.10 14.05 11.48
C LEU A 114 -6.90 14.17 12.41
N MET A 115 -6.44 15.40 12.69
CA MET A 115 -5.35 15.66 13.64
C MET A 115 -5.72 15.24 15.06
N ASN A 116 -6.95 15.49 15.50
CA ASN A 116 -7.45 15.03 16.80
C ASN A 116 -7.44 13.49 16.91
N LYS A 117 -7.78 12.81 15.81
CA LYS A 117 -7.67 11.34 15.68
C LYS A 117 -6.23 10.85 15.49
N CYS A 118 -5.23 11.72 15.56
CA CYS A 118 -3.80 11.42 15.36
C CYS A 118 -3.46 10.90 13.94
N PHE A 119 -4.19 11.34 12.91
CA PHE A 119 -3.82 11.05 11.53
C PHE A 119 -2.56 11.83 11.13
N PRO A 120 -1.60 11.22 10.41
CA PRO A 120 -0.36 11.88 10.02
C PRO A 120 -0.59 13.01 9.01
N LYS A 121 -0.32 14.25 9.41
CA LYS A 121 -0.51 15.46 8.59
C LYS A 121 0.23 15.41 7.25
N GLU A 122 1.41 14.80 7.20
CA GLU A 122 2.21 14.65 5.99
C GLU A 122 1.59 13.71 4.95
N ARG A 123 0.46 13.09 5.29
CA ARG A 123 -0.36 12.23 4.44
C ARG A 123 -1.73 12.84 4.14
N ILE A 124 -1.92 14.11 4.49
CA ILE A 124 -3.07 14.92 4.11
C ILE A 124 -2.60 15.92 3.06
N ALA A 125 -3.31 15.95 1.93
CA ALA A 125 -3.16 16.97 0.90
C ALA A 125 -4.40 17.86 0.87
N MET A 126 -4.19 19.16 0.69
CA MET A 126 -5.24 20.15 0.47
C MET A 126 -5.27 20.53 -1.00
N LEU A 127 -6.43 20.44 -1.64
CA LEU A 127 -6.68 20.95 -2.97
C LEU A 127 -7.31 22.34 -2.87
N THR A 128 -6.80 23.29 -3.64
CA THR A 128 -7.31 24.67 -3.63
C THR A 128 -7.40 25.23 -5.04
N GLY A 129 -8.46 25.99 -5.34
CA GLY A 129 -8.54 26.77 -6.59
C GLY A 129 -7.76 28.09 -6.51
N ASN A 130 -7.38 28.53 -5.31
CA ASN A 130 -7.03 29.92 -5.01
C ASN A 130 -5.63 30.10 -4.39
N GLU A 131 -4.73 29.13 -4.51
CA GLU A 131 -3.32 29.41 -4.20
C GLU A 131 -2.82 30.43 -5.22
N THR A 132 -2.97 31.73 -4.93
CA THR A 132 -2.32 32.75 -5.75
C THR A 132 -0.84 32.43 -5.72
N GLY A 133 -0.27 32.27 -6.90
CA GLY A 133 1.16 32.07 -7.12
C GLY A 133 1.97 33.28 -6.70
N TYR A 134 1.76 33.81 -5.51
CA TYR A 134 2.54 34.92 -5.01
C TYR A 134 3.97 34.50 -4.72
N SER A 135 4.17 33.29 -4.18
CA SER A 135 5.52 32.73 -3.97
C SER A 135 6.20 32.34 -5.29
N GLU A 136 5.41 31.91 -6.27
CA GLU A 136 5.85 31.42 -7.58
C GLU A 136 6.08 32.56 -8.56
N GLY A 137 5.13 33.48 -8.65
CA GLY A 137 5.25 34.76 -9.33
C GLY A 137 6.38 35.61 -8.78
N LYS A 138 6.65 35.58 -7.46
CA LYS A 138 7.88 36.19 -6.92
C LYS A 138 9.14 35.47 -7.42
N LYS A 139 9.16 34.14 -7.54
CA LYS A 139 10.29 33.40 -8.12
C LYS A 139 10.46 33.70 -9.62
N ILE A 140 9.37 33.74 -10.39
CA ILE A 140 9.35 34.11 -11.81
C ILE A 140 9.88 35.52 -11.99
N VAL A 141 9.39 36.48 -11.22
CA VAL A 141 9.90 37.85 -11.24
C VAL A 141 11.38 37.89 -10.89
N GLU A 142 11.82 37.24 -9.81
CA GLU A 142 13.24 37.27 -9.43
C GLU A 142 14.12 36.58 -10.50
N LYS A 143 13.62 35.54 -11.18
CA LYS A 143 14.25 34.94 -12.36
C LYS A 143 14.35 35.96 -13.51
N LEU A 144 13.26 36.65 -13.85
CA LEU A 144 13.24 37.67 -14.90
C LEU A 144 14.13 38.86 -14.57
N LYS A 145 14.15 39.33 -13.33
CA LYS A 145 15.07 40.39 -12.88
C LYS A 145 16.52 40.00 -13.09
N ARG A 146 16.89 38.76 -12.77
CA ARG A 146 18.26 38.27 -12.99
C ARG A 146 18.62 38.30 -14.47
N ILE A 147 17.74 37.79 -15.33
CA ILE A 147 17.94 37.77 -16.78
C ILE A 147 18.06 39.20 -17.33
N ILE A 148 17.16 40.12 -16.94
CA ILE A 148 17.17 41.51 -17.42
C ILE A 148 18.39 42.29 -16.91
N SER A 149 18.82 42.04 -15.67
CA SER A 149 19.94 42.74 -15.03
C SER A 149 21.30 42.32 -15.59
N ASP A 150 21.39 41.15 -16.22
CA ASP A 150 22.64 40.62 -16.75
C ASP A 150 23.03 41.30 -18.05
N LYS A 151 23.99 42.25 -17.96
CA LYS A 151 24.45 43.07 -19.10
C LYS A 151 25.09 42.26 -20.22
N GLU A 152 25.51 41.03 -19.97
CA GLU A 152 26.15 40.16 -20.97
C GLU A 152 25.12 39.42 -21.85
N VAL A 153 23.86 39.35 -21.41
CA VAL A 153 22.78 38.68 -22.14
C VAL A 153 22.24 39.61 -23.23
N GLU A 154 22.15 39.13 -24.47
CA GLU A 154 21.59 39.88 -25.59
C GLU A 154 20.08 40.12 -25.43
N VAL A 155 19.59 41.27 -25.95
CA VAL A 155 18.18 41.67 -25.85
C VAL A 155 17.24 40.61 -26.44
N ASP A 156 17.58 40.08 -27.61
CA ASP A 156 16.76 39.09 -28.32
C ASP A 156 16.57 37.81 -27.50
N TYR A 157 17.60 37.38 -26.75
CA TYR A 157 17.50 36.24 -25.86
C TYR A 157 16.57 36.51 -24.67
N ILE A 158 16.61 37.72 -24.10
CA ILE A 158 15.72 38.09 -22.98
C ILE A 158 14.25 38.04 -23.45
N ILE A 159 13.98 38.54 -24.65
CA ILE A 159 12.65 38.52 -25.26
C ILE A 159 12.21 37.08 -25.52
N GLU A 160 13.07 36.26 -26.13
CA GLU A 160 12.77 34.84 -26.38
C GLU A 160 12.46 34.07 -25.09
N GLN A 161 13.16 34.35 -23.98
CA GLN A 161 12.85 33.76 -22.68
C GLN A 161 11.51 34.24 -22.12
N LEU A 162 11.15 35.51 -22.32
CA LEU A 162 9.87 36.07 -21.88
C LEU A 162 8.69 35.50 -22.68
N GLU A 163 8.86 35.31 -23.99
CA GLU A 163 7.82 34.77 -24.88
C GLU A 163 7.60 33.26 -24.70
N LYS A 164 8.62 32.52 -24.27
CA LYS A 164 8.54 31.06 -24.05
C LYS A 164 8.13 30.67 -22.62
N ASP A 165 8.07 31.62 -21.70
CA ASP A 165 7.73 31.36 -20.30
C ASP A 165 6.22 31.56 -20.09
N ASP A 166 5.45 30.49 -20.37
CA ASP A 166 3.98 30.49 -20.26
C ASP A 166 3.50 30.98 -18.87
N GLU A 167 4.25 30.64 -17.80
CA GLU A 167 3.94 31.06 -16.43
C GLU A 167 4.13 32.58 -16.24
N ALA A 168 5.13 33.18 -16.90
CA ALA A 168 5.33 34.63 -16.89
C ALA A 168 4.24 35.36 -17.67
N PHE A 169 3.78 34.79 -18.78
CA PHE A 169 2.71 35.37 -19.59
C PHE A 169 1.38 35.37 -18.84
N GLU A 170 1.04 34.25 -18.17
CA GLU A 170 -0.15 34.13 -17.32
C GLU A 170 -0.11 35.11 -16.14
N LEU A 171 1.05 35.28 -15.51
CA LEU A 171 1.23 36.18 -14.37
C LEU A 171 1.17 37.67 -14.75
N LEU A 172 1.81 38.05 -15.85
CA LEU A 172 2.03 39.45 -16.21
C LEU A 172 0.97 39.99 -17.18
N GLY A 173 0.25 39.11 -17.88
CA GLY A 173 -0.73 39.46 -18.92
C GLY A 173 -0.14 40.44 -19.94
N ASP A 174 -0.91 41.46 -20.31
CA ASP A 174 -0.45 42.53 -21.22
C ASP A 174 0.77 43.31 -20.71
N GLY A 175 1.06 43.23 -19.41
CA GLY A 175 2.25 43.83 -18.81
C GLY A 175 3.55 43.29 -19.39
N ILE A 176 3.55 42.05 -19.90
CA ILE A 176 4.74 41.45 -20.51
C ILE A 176 5.16 42.17 -21.80
N ASN A 177 4.20 42.57 -22.63
CA ASN A 177 4.46 43.31 -23.87
C ASN A 177 5.06 44.69 -23.58
N ASN A 178 4.60 45.34 -22.51
CA ASN A 178 5.20 46.60 -22.05
C ASN A 178 6.65 46.41 -21.60
N ILE A 179 6.95 45.31 -20.89
CA ILE A 179 8.31 44.98 -20.48
C ILE A 179 9.19 44.72 -21.71
N ILE A 180 8.71 43.93 -22.68
CA ILE A 180 9.41 43.67 -23.95
C ILE A 180 9.74 44.97 -24.67
N ASN A 181 8.75 45.85 -24.89
CA ASN A 181 8.95 47.16 -25.52
C ASN A 181 9.99 48.03 -24.79
N ILE A 182 10.03 47.98 -23.45
CA ILE A 182 11.02 48.71 -22.67
C ILE A 182 12.43 48.11 -22.85
N ILE A 183 12.54 46.77 -22.89
CA ILE A 183 13.81 46.08 -23.11
C ILE A 183 14.35 46.37 -24.53
N GLU A 184 13.50 46.35 -25.56
CA GLU A 184 13.85 46.71 -26.94
C GLU A 184 14.40 48.14 -27.05
N SER A 185 13.89 49.07 -26.24
CA SER A 185 14.41 50.44 -26.18
C SER A 185 15.78 50.56 -25.49
N GLY A 186 16.30 49.47 -24.92
CA GLY A 186 17.57 49.41 -24.19
C GLY A 186 17.49 49.81 -22.72
N ASP A 187 16.31 50.17 -22.20
CA ASP A 187 16.14 50.68 -20.83
C ASP A 187 15.80 49.57 -19.82
N ARG A 188 16.79 48.73 -19.53
CA ARG A 188 16.66 47.61 -18.59
C ARG A 188 16.25 48.03 -17.17
N ALA A 189 16.70 49.21 -16.72
CA ALA A 189 16.34 49.73 -15.41
C ALA A 189 14.85 50.03 -15.33
N LYS A 190 14.28 50.63 -16.39
CA LYS A 190 12.85 50.87 -16.51
C LYS A 190 12.06 49.57 -16.63
N ALA A 191 12.57 48.55 -17.32
CA ALA A 191 11.94 47.23 -17.38
C ALA A 191 11.82 46.58 -16.00
N ILE A 192 12.88 46.63 -15.19
CA ILE A 192 12.88 46.12 -13.80
C ILE A 192 11.91 46.93 -12.92
N ASN A 193 11.86 48.25 -13.09
CA ASN A 193 10.92 49.11 -12.37
C ASN A 193 9.46 48.78 -12.74
N GLU A 194 9.20 48.50 -14.02
CA GLU A 194 7.88 48.11 -14.50
C GLU A 194 7.46 46.75 -13.94
N LEU A 195 8.37 45.77 -13.93
CA LEU A 195 8.17 44.47 -13.29
C LEU A 195 7.85 44.62 -11.79
N ASN A 196 8.59 45.48 -11.08
CA ASN A 196 8.30 45.81 -9.67
C ASN A 196 6.97 46.54 -9.48
N ARG A 197 6.58 47.40 -10.43
CA ARG A 197 5.29 48.12 -10.42
C ARG A 197 4.15 47.14 -10.57
N ILE A 198 4.22 46.21 -11.53
CA ILE A 198 3.21 45.17 -11.76
C ILE A 198 3.02 44.32 -10.49
N ILE A 199 4.11 43.93 -9.80
CA ILE A 199 4.00 43.21 -8.51
C ILE A 199 3.41 44.08 -7.41
N LYS A 200 3.83 45.34 -7.31
CA LYS A 200 3.28 46.23 -6.28
C LYS A 200 1.79 46.44 -6.50
N LEU A 201 1.34 46.52 -7.75
CA LEU A 201 -0.07 46.63 -8.09
C LEU A 201 -0.83 45.34 -7.85
N SER A 202 -0.23 44.17 -8.10
CA SER A 202 -0.82 42.90 -7.70
C SER A 202 -0.89 42.74 -6.17
N ASN A 203 -0.02 43.40 -5.42
CA ASN A 203 -0.03 43.42 -3.95
C ASN A 203 -1.00 44.44 -3.33
N ASN A 204 -1.35 45.52 -4.03
CA ASN A 204 -2.04 46.68 -3.45
C ASN A 204 -3.54 46.79 -3.80
N ASN A 205 -4.18 45.75 -4.35
CA ASN A 205 -5.63 45.67 -4.61
C ASN A 205 -6.22 46.52 -5.76
N ASP A 206 -5.43 47.16 -6.63
CA ASP A 206 -5.97 48.06 -7.70
C ASP A 206 -5.98 47.48 -9.12
N ILE A 207 -5.37 46.32 -9.34
CA ILE A 207 -5.67 45.52 -10.53
C ILE A 207 -6.70 44.50 -10.08
N ASN A 208 -7.85 44.43 -10.74
CA ASN A 208 -8.92 43.44 -10.55
C ASN A 208 -8.45 42.00 -10.85
N PHE A 209 -7.37 41.53 -10.23
CA PHE A 209 -7.40 40.19 -9.68
C PHE A 209 -8.41 40.30 -8.56
N GLU A 210 -9.60 39.74 -8.79
CA GLU A 210 -10.67 39.75 -7.82
C GLU A 210 -10.12 39.48 -6.41
N LYS A 211 -10.77 40.10 -5.44
CA LYS A 211 -10.65 39.87 -3.99
C LYS A 211 -10.99 38.41 -3.60
N ASN A 212 -10.51 37.43 -4.35
CA ASN A 212 -10.41 36.05 -3.95
C ASN A 212 -9.32 36.05 -2.88
N SER A 213 -9.74 36.29 -1.64
CA SER A 213 -8.95 35.97 -0.46
C SER A 213 -8.30 34.62 -0.71
N ASN A 214 -6.98 34.59 -0.78
CA ASN A 214 -6.26 33.34 -0.97
C ASN A 214 -6.43 32.55 0.35
N THR A 215 -7.50 31.76 0.41
CA THR A 215 -7.88 30.95 1.56
C THR A 215 -6.68 30.11 2.04
N ALA A 216 -5.88 29.58 1.10
CA ALA A 216 -4.69 28.80 1.43
C ALA A 216 -3.60 29.63 2.16
N ASN A 217 -3.39 30.89 1.78
CA ASN A 217 -2.46 31.79 2.49
C ASN A 217 -2.96 32.13 3.89
N ASP A 218 -4.25 32.47 4.02
CA ASP A 218 -4.84 32.80 5.31
C ASP A 218 -4.71 31.61 6.28
N TRP A 219 -4.92 30.40 5.77
CA TRP A 219 -4.75 29.17 6.54
C TRP A 219 -3.29 28.88 6.87
N SER A 220 -2.37 29.04 5.91
CA SER A 220 -0.94 28.90 6.15
C SER A 220 -0.49 29.84 7.29
N ASN A 221 -1.02 31.07 7.30
CA ASN A 221 -0.75 32.05 8.36
C ASN A 221 -1.39 31.61 9.70
N ALA A 222 -2.62 31.13 9.69
CA ALA A 222 -3.29 30.61 10.89
C ALA A 222 -2.53 29.41 11.50
N PHE A 223 -2.11 28.45 10.68
CA PHE A 223 -1.30 27.31 11.12
C PHE A 223 0.04 27.77 11.71
N LYS A 224 0.75 28.68 11.04
CA LYS A 224 2.00 29.25 11.55
C LYS A 224 1.80 29.97 12.88
N ALA A 225 0.73 30.75 13.03
CA ALA A 225 0.38 31.43 14.28
C ALA A 225 0.12 30.41 15.41
N ALA A 226 -0.55 29.30 15.08
CA ALA A 226 -0.79 28.18 15.98
C ALA A 226 0.43 27.27 16.20
N LYS A 227 1.57 27.54 15.54
CA LYS A 227 2.77 26.68 15.52
C LYS A 227 2.49 25.25 15.02
N ILE A 228 1.48 25.10 14.18
CA ILE A 228 1.15 23.87 13.48
C ILE A 228 1.80 23.94 12.10
N VAL A 229 2.40 22.82 11.65
CA VAL A 229 2.87 22.72 10.26
C VAL A 229 1.65 22.41 9.40
N PRO A 230 1.31 23.24 8.40
CA PRO A 230 0.17 22.97 7.53
C PRO A 230 0.37 21.69 6.71
N PRO A 231 -0.71 21.02 6.27
CA PRO A 231 -0.63 19.98 5.26
C PRO A 231 -0.10 20.56 3.93
N GLU A 232 0.34 19.69 3.04
CA GLU A 232 0.79 20.14 1.71
C GLU A 232 -0.42 20.56 0.88
N SER A 233 -0.32 21.72 0.24
CA SER A 233 -1.37 22.30 -0.60
C SER A 233 -0.98 22.19 -2.07
N PHE A 234 -1.98 21.91 -2.89
CA PHE A 234 -1.86 21.75 -4.33
C PHE A 234 -2.98 22.52 -5.04
N ARG A 235 -2.64 23.18 -6.15
CA ARG A 235 -3.66 23.84 -6.97
C ARG A 235 -4.49 22.83 -7.75
N LYS A 236 -5.78 23.12 -7.85
CA LYS A 236 -6.68 22.46 -8.79
C LYS A 236 -6.39 23.00 -10.19
N GLU A 237 -5.54 22.31 -10.92
CA GLU A 237 -5.16 22.68 -12.30
C GLU A 237 -5.59 21.62 -13.33
N SER A 238 -5.53 22.00 -14.60
CA SER A 238 -5.81 21.12 -15.72
C SER A 238 -4.78 19.97 -15.83
N ILE A 239 -5.19 18.90 -16.50
CA ILE A 239 -4.36 17.69 -16.70
C ILE A 239 -3.02 18.07 -17.34
N GLY A 240 -1.93 17.57 -16.77
CA GLY A 240 -0.59 17.72 -17.34
C GLY A 240 0.15 18.99 -16.90
N SER A 241 -0.48 19.84 -16.08
CA SER A 241 0.21 20.99 -15.49
C SER A 241 1.37 20.58 -14.58
N SER A 242 2.28 21.52 -14.30
CA SER A 242 3.40 21.32 -13.38
C SER A 242 2.90 20.95 -11.98
N GLU A 243 1.82 21.57 -11.51
CA GLU A 243 1.24 21.29 -10.19
C GLU A 243 0.53 19.94 -10.14
N ASN A 244 -0.17 19.55 -11.20
CA ASN A 244 -0.73 18.20 -11.32
C ASN A 244 0.37 17.12 -11.26
N ASN A 245 1.50 17.36 -11.93
CA ASN A 245 2.66 16.48 -11.88
C ASN A 245 3.30 16.46 -10.47
N ARG A 246 3.35 17.60 -9.78
CA ARG A 246 3.82 17.70 -8.40
C ARG A 246 2.93 16.90 -7.45
N PHE A 247 1.61 17.00 -7.58
CA PHE A 247 0.66 16.20 -6.80
C PHE A 247 0.80 14.70 -7.07
N ARG A 248 0.88 14.28 -8.34
CA ARG A 248 1.11 12.89 -8.71
C ARG A 248 2.42 12.35 -8.12
N LYS A 249 3.48 13.16 -8.17
CA LYS A 249 4.77 12.85 -7.55
C LYS A 249 4.63 12.71 -6.04
N TRP A 250 3.93 13.62 -5.40
CA TRP A 250 3.66 13.57 -3.96
C TRP A 250 2.95 12.27 -3.56
N ILE A 251 1.85 11.92 -4.21
CA ILE A 251 1.12 10.66 -3.95
C ILE A 251 2.08 9.46 -4.06
N LYS A 252 2.89 9.43 -5.13
CA LYS A 252 3.86 8.36 -5.37
C LYS A 252 4.91 8.28 -4.26
N GLU A 253 5.45 9.42 -3.82
CA GLU A 253 6.42 9.48 -2.71
C GLU A 253 5.83 9.00 -1.38
N LYS A 254 4.51 9.15 -1.17
CA LYS A 254 3.82 8.61 0.01
C LYS A 254 3.44 7.13 -0.08
N SER A 255 3.62 6.50 -1.25
CA SER A 255 3.35 5.07 -1.47
C SER A 255 4.60 4.24 -1.15
N THR A 256 4.96 4.18 0.14
CA THR A 256 6.10 3.35 0.59
C THR A 256 5.71 1.86 0.61
N SER A 257 6.72 0.97 0.66
CA SER A 257 6.49 -0.48 0.75
C SER A 257 5.67 -0.89 1.98
N TYR A 258 5.79 -0.14 3.07
CA TYR A 258 4.97 -0.31 4.26
C TYR A 258 3.49 -0.08 3.97
N TYR A 259 3.14 1.01 3.28
CA TYR A 259 1.74 1.33 3.01
C TYR A 259 1.10 0.42 1.98
N GLN A 260 1.86 0.00 0.97
CA GLN A 260 1.41 -1.06 0.06
C GLN A 260 1.12 -2.37 0.83
N THR A 261 2.04 -2.77 1.73
CA THR A 261 1.86 -3.96 2.60
C THR A 261 0.65 -3.82 3.52
N ARG A 262 0.54 -2.68 4.21
CA ARG A 262 -0.57 -2.33 5.11
C ARG A 262 -1.90 -2.41 4.37
N GLY A 263 -2.00 -1.81 3.19
CA GLY A 263 -3.21 -1.80 2.38
C GLY A 263 -3.63 -3.19 1.93
N ILE A 264 -2.68 -4.02 1.49
CA ILE A 264 -2.93 -5.42 1.13
C ILE A 264 -3.45 -6.22 2.33
N ILE A 265 -2.83 -6.08 3.51
CA ILE A 265 -3.26 -6.80 4.72
C ILE A 265 -4.67 -6.37 5.14
N ILE A 266 -4.97 -5.07 5.14
CA ILE A 266 -6.30 -4.57 5.49
C ILE A 266 -7.35 -5.04 4.49
N GLN A 267 -7.06 -5.00 3.18
CA GLN A 267 -7.96 -5.52 2.16
C GLN A 267 -8.22 -7.03 2.34
N MET A 268 -7.19 -7.81 2.65
CA MET A 268 -7.32 -9.22 2.97
C MET A 268 -8.23 -9.43 4.18
N CYS A 269 -8.02 -8.69 5.28
CA CYS A 269 -8.86 -8.76 6.47
C CYS A 269 -10.32 -8.41 6.17
N ASN A 270 -10.58 -7.31 5.45
CA ASN A 270 -11.92 -6.87 5.08
C ASN A 270 -12.62 -7.89 4.15
N TYR A 271 -11.87 -8.49 3.21
CA TYR A 271 -12.38 -9.57 2.37
C TYR A 271 -12.90 -10.74 3.21
N TRP A 272 -12.11 -11.20 4.18
CA TRP A 272 -12.49 -12.35 5.01
C TRP A 272 -13.58 -12.00 6.02
N LEU A 273 -13.56 -10.82 6.64
CA LEU A 273 -14.65 -10.35 7.51
C LEU A 273 -15.99 -10.38 6.77
N LYS A 274 -16.04 -9.91 5.52
CA LYS A 274 -17.24 -9.99 4.69
C LYS A 274 -17.68 -11.44 4.45
N ARG A 275 -16.76 -12.30 4.00
CA ARG A 275 -17.07 -13.71 3.69
C ARG A 275 -17.53 -14.50 4.91
N ILE A 276 -16.95 -14.24 6.09
CA ILE A 276 -17.32 -14.87 7.35
C ILE A 276 -18.75 -14.52 7.75
N ASN A 277 -19.20 -13.29 7.46
CA ASN A 277 -20.58 -12.89 7.68
C ASN A 277 -21.57 -13.61 6.77
N ASP A 278 -21.16 -13.89 5.52
CA ASP A 278 -22.02 -14.55 4.53
C ASP A 278 -22.14 -16.07 4.76
N ASP A 279 -21.03 -16.78 5.02
CA ASP A 279 -21.00 -18.24 5.05
C ASP A 279 -19.83 -18.84 5.87
N PHE A 280 -19.85 -18.66 7.19
CA PHE A 280 -18.76 -19.06 8.09
C PHE A 280 -18.40 -20.56 8.03
N GLU A 281 -19.37 -21.46 8.13
CA GLU A 281 -19.12 -22.90 8.27
C GLU A 281 -18.58 -23.53 6.98
N SER A 282 -19.02 -23.04 5.80
CA SER A 282 -18.56 -23.62 4.54
C SER A 282 -17.14 -23.16 4.17
N ILE A 283 -16.76 -21.93 4.52
CA ILE A 283 -15.48 -21.35 4.13
C ILE A 283 -14.33 -21.75 5.06
N LEU A 284 -14.58 -22.17 6.29
CA LEU A 284 -13.51 -22.43 7.26
C LEU A 284 -12.99 -23.88 7.15
N LEU A 285 -11.91 -24.07 6.39
CA LEU A 285 -11.23 -25.35 6.25
C LEU A 285 -10.72 -25.88 7.59
N PHE A 286 -10.20 -25.00 8.43
CA PHE A 286 -9.66 -25.37 9.74
C PHE A 286 -10.67 -26.18 10.58
N ASN A 287 -11.91 -25.69 10.71
CA ASN A 287 -12.97 -26.36 11.48
C ASN A 287 -13.39 -27.70 10.90
N LYS A 288 -13.18 -27.88 9.59
CA LYS A 288 -13.43 -29.14 8.91
C LYS A 288 -12.41 -30.22 9.27
N VAL A 289 -11.20 -29.86 9.66
CA VAL A 289 -10.11 -30.84 9.88
C VAL A 289 -9.74 -30.99 11.35
N CYS A 290 -10.02 -29.98 12.19
CA CYS A 290 -9.73 -30.01 13.62
C CYS A 290 -10.76 -30.83 14.43
N LYS A 291 -10.41 -31.15 15.67
CA LYS A 291 -11.34 -31.77 16.64
C LYS A 291 -12.43 -30.76 17.03
N PRO A 292 -13.65 -31.21 17.40
CA PRO A 292 -14.74 -30.32 17.82
C PRO A 292 -14.34 -29.31 18.90
N ASP A 293 -13.63 -29.77 19.94
CA ASP A 293 -13.19 -28.92 21.08
C ASP A 293 -12.16 -27.85 20.69
N ASN A 294 -11.60 -27.95 19.50
CA ASN A 294 -10.56 -27.05 18.97
C ASN A 294 -11.08 -26.19 17.82
N ARG A 295 -12.39 -26.17 17.56
CA ARG A 295 -12.97 -25.36 16.48
C ARG A 295 -12.86 -23.88 16.83
N ILE A 296 -12.52 -23.08 15.83
CA ILE A 296 -12.51 -21.62 15.90
C ILE A 296 -13.97 -21.16 15.75
N THR A 297 -14.44 -20.25 16.61
CA THR A 297 -15.77 -19.65 16.43
C THR A 297 -15.72 -18.47 15.47
N LYS A 298 -16.88 -18.02 14.98
CA LYS A 298 -16.98 -16.81 14.15
C LYS A 298 -16.35 -15.60 14.86
N THR A 299 -16.69 -15.40 16.12
CA THR A 299 -16.20 -14.29 16.94
C THR A 299 -14.68 -14.34 17.14
N ASP A 300 -14.10 -15.52 17.34
CA ASP A 300 -12.64 -15.69 17.47
C ASP A 300 -11.90 -15.26 16.19
N LEU A 301 -12.46 -15.62 15.03
CA LEU A 301 -11.87 -15.30 13.74
C LEU A 301 -12.02 -13.81 13.41
N GLU A 302 -13.18 -13.21 13.67
CA GLU A 302 -13.40 -11.76 13.55
C GLU A 302 -12.42 -10.99 14.45
N ALA A 303 -12.29 -11.39 15.72
CA ALA A 303 -11.36 -10.78 16.67
C ALA A 303 -9.92 -10.86 16.16
N MET A 304 -9.48 -12.01 15.63
CA MET A 304 -8.15 -12.15 15.03
C MET A 304 -7.94 -11.18 13.86
N LEU A 305 -8.90 -11.08 12.94
CA LEU A 305 -8.80 -10.20 11.77
C LEU A 305 -8.75 -8.73 12.18
N HIS A 306 -9.60 -8.31 13.13
CA HIS A 306 -9.56 -6.96 13.70
C HIS A 306 -8.23 -6.69 14.42
N GLN A 307 -7.72 -7.65 15.18
CA GLN A 307 -6.44 -7.49 15.87
C GLN A 307 -5.28 -7.34 14.88
N ILE A 308 -5.28 -8.08 13.75
CA ILE A 308 -4.30 -7.89 12.67
C ILE A 308 -4.38 -6.45 12.12
N LYS A 309 -5.58 -5.93 11.85
CA LYS A 309 -5.78 -4.55 11.37
C LYS A 309 -5.26 -3.52 12.38
N ILE A 310 -5.64 -3.64 13.65
CA ILE A 310 -5.30 -2.68 14.72
C ILE A 310 -3.79 -2.62 14.95
N ASN A 311 -3.08 -3.74 14.77
CA ASN A 311 -1.62 -3.77 14.90
C ASN A 311 -0.86 -3.08 13.76
N LEU A 312 -1.54 -2.49 12.77
CA LEU A 312 -0.90 -1.75 11.68
C LEU A 312 -1.11 -0.23 11.85
N PRO A 313 -0.13 0.48 12.45
CA PRO A 313 -0.17 1.93 12.61
C PRO A 313 -0.48 2.68 11.31
N ILE A 314 -1.12 3.85 11.42
CA ILE A 314 -1.36 4.70 10.25
C ILE A 314 -0.07 5.42 9.83
N SER A 315 0.80 5.77 10.77
CA SER A 315 2.14 6.29 10.49
C SER A 315 3.13 5.15 10.34
N GLU A 316 3.95 5.17 9.28
CA GLU A 316 5.00 4.18 9.08
C GLU A 316 5.94 4.14 10.29
N PRO A 317 6.04 3.00 11.00
CA PRO A 317 6.94 2.87 12.13
C PRO A 317 8.39 2.77 11.65
N GLU A 318 9.34 3.14 12.51
CA GLU A 318 10.77 2.90 12.26
C GLU A 318 11.03 1.42 11.93
N GLN A 319 12.03 1.15 11.07
CA GLN A 319 12.30 -0.19 10.54
C GLN A 319 12.33 -1.30 11.61
N LYS A 320 12.98 -1.06 12.75
CA LYS A 320 13.05 -2.03 13.85
C LYS A 320 11.68 -2.35 14.44
N ASN A 321 10.82 -1.34 14.59
CA ASN A 321 9.47 -1.48 15.13
C ASN A 321 8.52 -2.08 14.09
N LYS A 322 8.67 -1.70 12.80
CA LYS A 322 7.95 -2.30 11.67
C LYS A 322 8.11 -3.83 11.66
N MET A 323 9.35 -4.31 11.74
CA MET A 323 9.63 -5.74 11.74
C MET A 323 9.08 -6.46 12.98
N LEU A 324 9.02 -5.80 14.15
CA LEU A 324 8.40 -6.34 15.36
C LEU A 324 6.88 -6.46 15.22
N ILE A 325 6.24 -5.42 14.68
CA ILE A 325 4.81 -5.43 14.37
C ILE A 325 4.47 -6.58 13.43
N TYR A 326 5.26 -6.78 12.39
CA TYR A 326 5.06 -7.89 11.46
C TYR A 326 5.25 -9.27 12.13
N SER A 327 6.24 -9.44 13.01
CA SER A 327 6.36 -10.66 13.82
C SER A 327 5.10 -10.91 14.65
N GLN A 328 4.53 -9.86 15.27
CA GLN A 328 3.29 -9.97 16.05
C GLN A 328 2.09 -10.36 15.18
N ILE A 329 1.96 -9.77 13.99
CA ILE A 329 0.90 -10.13 13.03
C ILE A 329 1.00 -11.61 12.65
N VAL A 330 2.20 -12.11 12.31
CA VAL A 330 2.41 -13.53 12.00
C VAL A 330 2.06 -14.43 13.17
N ARG A 331 2.41 -14.02 14.39
CA ARG A 331 2.10 -14.75 15.62
C ARG A 331 0.59 -14.82 15.87
N ILE A 332 -0.12 -13.71 15.73
CA ILE A 332 -1.59 -13.64 15.87
C ILE A 332 -2.26 -14.53 14.83
N ALA A 333 -1.87 -14.40 13.56
CA ALA A 333 -2.46 -15.13 12.45
C ALA A 333 -2.24 -16.67 12.57
N SER A 334 -1.10 -17.09 13.13
CA SER A 334 -0.76 -18.50 13.28
C SER A 334 -1.17 -19.13 14.62
N LEU A 335 -1.72 -18.35 15.56
CA LEU A 335 -1.99 -18.77 16.94
C LEU A 335 -2.88 -20.02 17.02
N TYR A 336 -3.94 -20.06 16.21
CA TYR A 336 -4.92 -21.16 16.23
C TYR A 336 -4.34 -22.52 15.79
N PHE A 337 -3.13 -22.56 15.23
CA PHE A 337 -2.53 -23.81 14.77
C PHE A 337 -1.80 -24.59 15.88
N ASP A 338 -1.73 -24.07 17.11
CA ASP A 338 -1.17 -24.81 18.26
C ASP A 338 -1.94 -26.11 18.55
N VAL A 339 -3.27 -26.05 18.42
CA VAL A 339 -4.16 -27.16 18.74
C VAL A 339 -4.18 -28.26 17.65
N ILE A 340 -3.51 -28.05 16.51
CA ILE A 340 -3.45 -29.07 15.45
C ILE A 340 -2.30 -30.05 15.68
N ASN A 341 -2.66 -31.31 15.88
CA ASN A 341 -1.73 -32.42 15.75
C ASN A 341 -1.71 -32.98 14.32
N VAL A 342 -0.98 -32.31 13.42
CA VAL A 342 -0.81 -32.69 12.00
C VAL A 342 -0.25 -34.11 11.83
N LYS A 343 0.46 -34.64 12.84
CA LYS A 343 1.01 -36.02 12.82
C LYS A 343 -0.05 -37.08 13.14
N HIS A 344 -1.27 -36.70 13.50
CA HIS A 344 -2.31 -37.64 13.89
C HIS A 344 -2.95 -38.28 12.64
N PRO A 345 -3.02 -39.63 12.52
CA PRO A 345 -3.58 -40.31 11.34
C PRO A 345 -5.01 -39.85 10.99
N LYS A 346 -5.82 -39.51 12.00
CA LYS A 346 -7.17 -38.94 11.79
C LYS A 346 -7.14 -37.58 11.07
N PHE A 347 -6.08 -36.77 11.22
CA PHE A 347 -5.98 -35.50 10.50
C PHE A 347 -5.83 -35.72 8.98
N TYR A 348 -4.93 -36.63 8.60
CA TYR A 348 -4.77 -37.05 7.22
C TYR A 348 -6.04 -37.72 6.68
N GLY A 349 -6.66 -38.61 7.46
CA GLY A 349 -7.94 -39.24 7.14
C GLY A 349 -9.03 -38.21 6.89
N ASN A 350 -9.21 -37.25 7.79
CA ASN A 350 -10.20 -36.18 7.67
C ASN A 350 -9.99 -35.31 6.41
N ILE A 351 -8.73 -35.03 6.02
CA ILE A 351 -8.45 -34.29 4.79
C ILE A 351 -8.78 -35.16 3.58
N LYS A 352 -8.32 -36.41 3.54
CA LYS A 352 -8.58 -37.33 2.42
C LYS A 352 -10.06 -37.66 2.24
N GLU A 353 -10.83 -37.73 3.32
CA GLU A 353 -12.29 -37.93 3.29
C GLU A 353 -13.04 -36.71 2.75
N LYS A 354 -12.44 -35.51 2.83
CA LYS A 354 -13.09 -34.25 2.43
C LYS A 354 -12.70 -33.76 1.06
N PHE A 355 -11.58 -34.23 0.53
CA PHE A 355 -11.06 -33.83 -0.76
C PHE A 355 -10.81 -35.07 -1.60
N ASP A 356 -11.51 -35.14 -2.73
CA ASP A 356 -11.49 -36.32 -3.61
C ASP A 356 -10.19 -36.41 -4.44
N ASP A 357 -9.52 -35.28 -4.63
CA ASP A 357 -8.32 -35.17 -5.45
C ASP A 357 -7.03 -35.22 -4.61
N ASN A 358 -6.12 -36.13 -4.96
CA ASN A 358 -4.86 -36.36 -4.24
C ASN A 358 -3.95 -35.12 -4.23
N LEU A 359 -3.95 -34.32 -5.30
CA LEU A 359 -3.13 -33.12 -5.39
C LEU A 359 -3.62 -32.07 -4.37
N THR A 360 -4.93 -31.84 -4.32
CA THR A 360 -5.59 -30.97 -3.34
C THR A 360 -5.25 -31.41 -1.90
N VAL A 361 -5.38 -32.71 -1.60
CA VAL A 361 -5.01 -33.27 -0.29
C VAL A 361 -3.55 -32.96 0.06
N LYS A 362 -2.62 -33.19 -0.89
CA LYS A 362 -1.19 -32.93 -0.69
C LYS A 362 -0.92 -31.45 -0.42
N THR A 363 -1.47 -30.57 -1.25
CA THR A 363 -1.34 -29.11 -1.11
C THR A 363 -1.84 -28.63 0.26
N LYS A 364 -3.04 -29.06 0.69
CA LYS A 364 -3.57 -28.66 2.00
C LYS A 364 -2.69 -29.15 3.14
N LEU A 365 -2.23 -30.41 3.09
CA LEU A 365 -1.33 -30.95 4.11
C LEU A 365 -0.04 -30.14 4.21
N THR A 366 0.55 -29.77 3.07
CA THR A 366 1.75 -28.92 3.01
C THR A 366 1.51 -27.59 3.72
N TYR A 367 0.41 -26.88 3.42
CA TYR A 367 0.06 -25.64 4.13
C TYR A 367 -0.05 -25.85 5.64
N PHE A 368 -0.72 -26.92 6.10
CA PHE A 368 -0.85 -27.24 7.52
C PHE A 368 0.47 -27.58 8.22
N GLN A 369 1.40 -28.22 7.51
CA GLN A 369 2.73 -28.52 8.05
C GLN A 369 3.57 -27.25 8.17
N ILE A 370 3.56 -26.40 7.15
CA ILE A 370 4.28 -25.13 7.13
C ILE A 370 3.76 -24.19 8.21
N ILE A 371 2.45 -24.00 8.32
CA ILE A 371 1.87 -23.11 9.33
C ILE A 371 2.18 -23.58 10.75
N LYS A 372 2.29 -24.90 10.98
CA LYS A 372 2.72 -25.44 12.28
C LYS A 372 4.17 -25.07 12.62
N LEU A 373 5.06 -25.11 11.63
CA LEU A 373 6.45 -24.64 11.81
C LEU A 373 6.48 -23.13 12.06
N LEU A 374 5.77 -22.35 11.23
CA LEU A 374 5.67 -20.91 11.35
C LEU A 374 5.13 -20.50 12.74
N ARG A 375 4.09 -21.18 13.22
CA ARG A 375 3.55 -21.00 14.58
C ARG A 375 4.60 -21.28 15.65
N ASN A 376 5.31 -22.40 15.54
CA ASN A 376 6.32 -22.77 16.54
C ASN A 376 7.49 -21.78 16.53
N TRP A 377 7.94 -21.34 15.36
CA TRP A 377 9.02 -20.37 15.27
C TRP A 377 8.60 -18.98 15.77
N SER A 378 7.40 -18.51 15.40
CA SER A 378 6.88 -17.21 15.86
C SER A 378 6.55 -17.19 17.36
N SER A 379 6.15 -18.33 17.95
CA SER A 379 5.84 -18.41 19.39
C SER A 379 7.07 -18.39 20.29
N HIS A 380 8.24 -18.78 19.76
CA HIS A 380 9.50 -18.86 20.49
C HIS A 380 10.51 -17.78 20.06
N ASP A 381 10.06 -16.77 19.30
CA ASP A 381 10.92 -15.74 18.71
C ASP A 381 12.14 -16.32 17.96
N LYS A 382 11.94 -17.52 17.38
CA LYS A 382 12.96 -18.26 16.63
C LYS A 382 12.96 -17.90 15.15
N ILE A 383 11.92 -17.24 14.64
CA ILE A 383 11.90 -16.78 13.25
C ILE A 383 12.62 -15.43 13.15
N GLU A 384 13.41 -15.25 12.09
CA GLU A 384 13.88 -13.92 11.72
C GLU A 384 12.70 -12.95 11.61
N LYS A 385 12.91 -11.68 11.97
CA LYS A 385 11.80 -10.73 11.93
C LYS A 385 11.42 -10.47 10.47
N PRO A 386 10.14 -10.65 10.09
CA PRO A 386 9.73 -10.51 8.72
C PRO A 386 9.86 -9.07 8.23
N ASN A 387 10.26 -8.91 6.98
CA ASN A 387 10.06 -7.71 6.18
C ASN A 387 8.66 -7.69 5.53
N ASP A 388 8.39 -6.65 4.73
CA ASP A 388 7.13 -6.42 4.01
C ASP A 388 6.67 -7.65 3.18
N LYS A 389 7.59 -8.32 2.48
CA LYS A 389 7.29 -9.49 1.65
C LYS A 389 7.00 -10.73 2.47
N GLU A 390 7.81 -10.95 3.49
CA GLU A 390 7.77 -12.15 4.32
C GLU A 390 6.50 -12.20 5.17
N VAL A 391 6.00 -11.04 5.65
CA VAL A 391 4.72 -10.97 6.34
C VAL A 391 3.55 -11.27 5.40
N LEU A 392 3.53 -10.69 4.19
CA LEU A 392 2.48 -10.97 3.20
C LEU A 392 2.45 -12.44 2.81
N PHE A 393 3.63 -13.02 2.58
CA PHE A 393 3.76 -14.43 2.26
C PHE A 393 3.31 -15.35 3.41
N SER A 394 3.68 -15.01 4.64
CA SER A 394 3.21 -15.71 5.83
C SER A 394 1.69 -15.73 5.91
N LEU A 395 1.05 -14.58 5.63
CA LEU A 395 -0.41 -14.46 5.67
C LEU A 395 -1.05 -15.29 4.55
N VAL A 396 -0.49 -15.35 3.34
CA VAL A 396 -1.00 -16.27 2.30
C VAL A 396 -1.03 -17.72 2.81
N ILE A 397 0.07 -18.18 3.43
CA ILE A 397 0.15 -19.54 3.99
C ILE A 397 -0.92 -19.76 5.05
N VAL A 398 -1.00 -18.82 6.02
CA VAL A 398 -1.98 -18.89 7.12
C VAL A 398 -3.40 -18.99 6.56
N PHE A 399 -3.78 -18.09 5.66
CA PHE A 399 -5.13 -17.99 5.16
C PHE A 399 -5.49 -19.16 4.22
N ARG A 400 -4.55 -19.67 3.43
CA ARG A 400 -4.74 -20.89 2.62
C ARG A 400 -4.87 -22.16 3.48
N ALA A 401 -4.31 -22.17 4.69
CA ALA A 401 -4.51 -23.23 5.68
C ALA A 401 -5.83 -23.07 6.46
N LEU A 402 -6.23 -21.83 6.77
CA LEU A 402 -7.46 -21.52 7.49
C LEU A 402 -8.71 -21.75 6.63
N PHE A 403 -8.71 -21.23 5.40
CA PHE A 403 -9.90 -21.14 4.56
C PHE A 403 -9.91 -22.16 3.43
N ASN A 404 -11.12 -22.57 3.06
CA ASN A 404 -11.42 -23.51 1.99
C ASN A 404 -11.36 -22.81 0.62
N ILE A 405 -10.17 -22.33 0.25
CA ILE A 405 -9.92 -21.68 -1.03
C ILE A 405 -9.54 -22.76 -2.05
N LYS A 406 -10.20 -22.76 -3.21
CA LYS A 406 -9.83 -23.62 -4.34
C LYS A 406 -8.40 -23.32 -4.79
N GLU A 407 -7.68 -24.36 -5.14
CA GLU A 407 -6.24 -24.35 -5.45
C GLU A 407 -5.92 -23.43 -6.64
N ASN A 408 -6.79 -23.46 -7.65
CA ASN A 408 -6.68 -22.66 -8.87
C ASN A 408 -7.29 -21.27 -8.78
N LEU A 409 -8.04 -20.95 -7.71
CA LEU A 409 -8.65 -19.65 -7.52
C LEU A 409 -7.62 -18.71 -6.89
N ILE A 410 -7.29 -17.62 -7.58
CA ILE A 410 -6.48 -16.52 -7.03
C ILE A 410 -7.45 -15.43 -6.56
N LEU A 411 -7.30 -15.00 -5.32
CA LEU A 411 -8.10 -13.92 -4.76
C LEU A 411 -7.50 -12.57 -5.11
N THR A 412 -8.32 -11.52 -5.21
CA THR A 412 -7.87 -10.17 -5.61
C THR A 412 -6.74 -9.62 -4.74
N TYR A 413 -6.78 -9.85 -3.42
CA TYR A 413 -5.68 -9.44 -2.54
C TYR A 413 -4.41 -10.28 -2.77
N GLU A 414 -4.54 -11.55 -3.18
CA GLU A 414 -3.38 -12.39 -3.51
C GLU A 414 -2.75 -11.97 -4.84
N GLU A 415 -3.54 -11.49 -5.81
CA GLU A 415 -3.02 -10.89 -7.04
C GLU A 415 -2.18 -9.65 -6.73
N LYS A 416 -2.65 -8.80 -5.80
CA LYS A 416 -1.87 -7.64 -5.31
C LYS A 416 -0.59 -8.05 -4.60
N ILE A 417 -0.62 -9.10 -3.77
CA ILE A 417 0.60 -9.67 -3.16
C ILE A 417 1.57 -10.13 -4.26
N ILE A 418 1.10 -10.91 -5.24
CA ILE A 418 1.93 -11.39 -6.34
C ILE A 418 2.56 -10.21 -7.10
N ASN A 419 1.78 -9.16 -7.38
CA ASN A 419 2.27 -7.99 -8.10
C ASN A 419 3.29 -7.19 -7.30
N PHE A 420 3.05 -6.96 -6.01
CA PHE A 420 4.01 -6.32 -5.09
C PHE A 420 5.33 -7.09 -5.03
N LEU A 421 5.27 -8.44 -5.03
CA LEU A 421 6.47 -9.28 -5.09
C LEU A 421 7.22 -9.17 -6.43
N LYS A 422 6.52 -8.94 -7.56
CA LYS A 422 7.11 -8.79 -8.92
C LYS A 422 7.90 -7.50 -9.11
N GLU A 423 7.44 -6.38 -8.56
CA GLU A 423 8.01 -5.06 -8.88
C GLU A 423 9.49 -4.91 -8.50
N ILE A 424 9.88 -5.53 -7.39
CA ILE A 424 11.25 -5.47 -6.90
C ILE A 424 12.22 -6.20 -7.83
N ASN A 425 11.74 -7.16 -8.63
CA ASN A 425 12.57 -7.91 -9.57
C ASN A 425 12.88 -7.17 -10.89
N LYS A 426 12.21 -6.06 -11.21
CA LYS A 426 12.51 -5.31 -12.46
C LYS A 426 13.86 -4.59 -12.43
N ASN A 427 14.39 -4.26 -11.25
CA ASN A 427 15.62 -3.47 -11.10
C ASN A 427 16.86 -4.26 -10.68
N GLU A 428 16.73 -5.53 -10.27
CA GLU A 428 17.89 -6.34 -9.85
C GLU A 428 18.22 -7.43 -10.87
N LYS A 429 19.18 -7.15 -11.75
CA LYS A 429 19.73 -8.13 -12.71
C LYS A 429 20.47 -9.33 -12.06
N ASN A 430 20.69 -9.34 -10.74
CA ASN A 430 21.53 -10.34 -10.05
C ASN A 430 20.82 -11.16 -8.96
N ILE A 431 19.53 -10.94 -8.67
CA ILE A 431 18.76 -11.78 -7.72
C ILE A 431 18.64 -13.22 -8.22
N THR A 432 18.55 -13.41 -9.54
CA THR A 432 18.45 -14.74 -10.15
C THR A 432 19.67 -15.58 -9.78
N ASN A 433 20.87 -15.00 -9.68
CA ASN A 433 22.06 -15.73 -9.25
C ASN A 433 22.03 -16.02 -7.74
N HIS A 434 21.61 -15.08 -6.90
CA HIS A 434 21.56 -15.31 -5.45
C HIS A 434 20.53 -16.38 -5.06
N PHE A 435 19.33 -16.37 -5.64
CA PHE A 435 18.33 -17.41 -5.40
C PHE A 435 18.66 -18.71 -6.14
N ARG A 436 19.31 -18.66 -7.29
CA ARG A 436 19.83 -19.85 -7.98
C ARG A 436 20.95 -20.48 -7.17
N GLU A 437 21.86 -19.73 -6.59
CA GLU A 437 22.87 -20.20 -5.62
C GLU A 437 22.18 -20.78 -4.40
N ILE A 438 21.21 -20.10 -3.77
CA ILE A 438 20.45 -20.66 -2.63
C ILE A 438 19.69 -21.95 -3.00
N LEU A 439 19.17 -22.09 -4.22
CA LEU A 439 18.45 -23.29 -4.67
C LEU A 439 19.41 -24.40 -5.09
N ILE A 440 20.51 -24.06 -5.75
CA ILE A 440 21.60 -24.96 -6.11
C ILE A 440 22.26 -25.44 -4.84
N ASP A 441 22.61 -24.58 -3.88
CA ASP A 441 23.12 -24.94 -2.56
C ASP A 441 22.09 -25.76 -1.79
N SER A 442 20.78 -25.46 -1.85
CA SER A 442 19.77 -26.32 -1.23
C SER A 442 19.68 -27.70 -1.88
N PHE A 443 19.84 -27.75 -3.19
CA PHE A 443 19.73 -28.95 -3.99
C PHE A 443 21.00 -29.79 -3.85
N ILE A 444 22.17 -29.18 -3.91
CA ILE A 444 23.50 -29.72 -3.62
C ILE A 444 23.56 -30.16 -2.15
N ASP A 445 23.10 -29.38 -1.18
CA ASP A 445 23.00 -29.82 0.22
C ASP A 445 22.09 -31.05 0.38
N LEU A 446 21.04 -31.18 -0.44
CA LEU A 446 20.17 -32.36 -0.47
C LEU A 446 20.78 -33.54 -1.26
N TYR A 447 21.63 -33.26 -2.25
CA TYR A 447 22.14 -34.22 -3.24
C TYR A 447 23.55 -34.72 -2.88
N ASP A 448 24.48 -33.86 -2.50
CA ASP A 448 25.81 -34.22 -1.97
C ASP A 448 25.70 -34.91 -0.60
N ASN A 449 24.59 -34.70 0.11
CA ASN A 449 24.22 -35.50 1.27
C ASN A 449 23.29 -36.67 0.91
N GLU A 450 23.55 -37.39 -0.18
CA GLU A 450 22.97 -38.73 -0.45
C GLU A 450 23.21 -39.74 0.71
N ASN A 451 24.04 -39.38 1.69
CA ASN A 451 24.25 -40.12 2.94
C ASN A 451 23.64 -39.48 4.20
N LEU A 452 22.81 -38.43 4.09
CA LEU A 452 22.07 -37.90 5.24
C LEU A 452 20.99 -38.91 5.67
N ARG A 453 21.43 -39.87 6.48
CA ARG A 453 20.55 -40.70 7.29
C ARG A 453 19.93 -39.82 8.36
N VAL A 454 18.87 -39.12 8.00
CA VAL A 454 18.00 -38.49 8.99
C VAL A 454 17.38 -39.62 9.80
N LYS A 455 17.88 -39.82 11.02
CA LYS A 455 17.33 -40.82 11.94
C LYS A 455 16.01 -40.36 12.55
N SER A 456 15.62 -39.12 12.31
CA SER A 456 14.49 -38.50 12.98
C SER A 456 13.22 -38.42 12.15
N THR A 457 12.09 -38.56 12.83
CA THR A 457 10.73 -38.46 12.28
C THR A 457 10.12 -37.08 12.47
N SER A 458 10.91 -36.05 12.80
CA SER A 458 10.41 -34.69 13.01
C SER A 458 11.04 -33.74 11.99
N VAL A 459 10.23 -32.88 11.38
CA VAL A 459 10.71 -31.88 10.43
C VAL A 459 11.76 -30.96 11.06
N PHE A 460 11.67 -30.69 12.37
CA PHE A 460 12.68 -29.90 13.08
C PHE A 460 14.03 -30.59 13.09
N ASP A 461 14.05 -31.90 13.29
CA ASP A 461 15.29 -32.68 13.33
C ASP A 461 15.84 -32.90 11.92
N ILE A 462 14.96 -33.00 10.89
CA ILE A 462 15.40 -32.97 9.48
C ILE A 462 16.08 -31.64 9.15
N LEU A 463 15.50 -30.52 9.59
CA LEU A 463 16.07 -29.19 9.39
C LEU A 463 17.40 -29.07 10.15
N GLU A 464 17.48 -29.55 11.38
CA GLU A 464 18.70 -29.57 12.19
C GLU A 464 19.79 -30.47 11.56
N ASP A 465 19.40 -31.65 11.05
CA ASP A 465 20.29 -32.60 10.37
C ASP A 465 20.87 -32.03 9.05
N ILE A 466 20.14 -31.14 8.34
CA ILE A 466 20.67 -30.40 7.17
C ILE A 466 21.36 -29.08 7.57
N GLY A 467 21.78 -28.93 8.83
CA GLY A 467 22.57 -27.78 9.31
C GLY A 467 21.77 -26.52 9.59
N ILE A 468 20.43 -26.58 9.59
CA ILE A 468 19.58 -25.43 9.92
C ILE A 468 19.44 -25.36 11.43
N ASN A 469 20.34 -24.60 12.04
CA ASN A 469 20.46 -24.41 13.49
C ASN A 469 19.25 -23.69 14.11
N GLY A 470 18.09 -24.35 14.26
CA GLY A 470 16.97 -24.00 15.16
C GLY A 470 16.30 -22.62 15.02
N LYS A 471 16.89 -21.69 14.27
CA LYS A 471 16.37 -20.37 13.91
C LYS A 471 15.65 -20.52 12.58
N GLY A 472 14.37 -20.20 12.58
CA GLY A 472 13.54 -20.18 11.38
C GLY A 472 13.96 -19.06 10.44
N ASN A 473 14.26 -19.42 9.20
CA ASN A 473 14.47 -18.46 8.11
C ASN A 473 13.32 -18.62 7.10
N TYR A 474 12.80 -17.51 6.59
CA TYR A 474 11.72 -17.50 5.62
C TYR A 474 12.06 -18.24 4.32
N ASN A 475 13.34 -18.25 3.91
CA ASN A 475 13.82 -19.03 2.77
C ASN A 475 13.51 -20.52 2.89
N TYR A 476 13.52 -21.07 4.11
CA TYR A 476 13.14 -22.47 4.31
C TYR A 476 11.64 -22.71 4.09
N LEU A 477 10.78 -21.77 4.50
CA LEU A 477 9.34 -21.87 4.22
C LEU A 477 9.06 -21.82 2.71
N PHE A 478 9.78 -20.96 1.98
CA PHE A 478 9.73 -20.92 0.52
C PHE A 478 10.16 -22.25 -0.11
N ARG A 479 11.28 -22.84 0.34
CA ARG A 479 11.75 -24.14 -0.14
C ARG A 479 10.74 -25.26 0.15
N MET A 480 10.15 -25.27 1.34
CA MET A 480 9.14 -26.28 1.72
C MET A 480 7.88 -26.21 0.85
N LEU A 481 7.39 -25.00 0.55
CA LEU A 481 6.30 -24.80 -0.40
C LEU A 481 6.69 -25.23 -1.81
N TRP A 482 7.87 -24.84 -2.28
CA TRP A 482 8.33 -25.10 -3.64
C TRP A 482 8.42 -26.60 -3.95
N HIS A 483 9.07 -27.34 -3.07
CA HIS A 483 9.32 -28.76 -3.32
C HIS A 483 8.19 -29.66 -2.79
N GLY A 484 7.20 -29.11 -2.09
CA GLY A 484 6.26 -29.89 -1.31
C GLY A 484 6.98 -30.86 -0.36
N ILE A 485 8.15 -30.46 0.18
CA ILE A 485 8.99 -31.25 1.12
C ILE A 485 8.29 -31.33 2.47
N CYS A 486 7.14 -31.98 2.46
CA CYS A 486 6.43 -32.39 3.65
C CYS A 486 5.76 -33.74 3.40
N ASP A 487 6.38 -34.61 2.59
CA ASP A 487 5.75 -35.85 2.15
C ASP A 487 5.50 -36.79 3.34
N HIS A 488 4.23 -37.13 3.56
CA HIS A 488 3.76 -37.91 4.71
C HIS A 488 4.25 -39.37 4.68
N HIS A 489 4.68 -39.86 3.52
CA HIS A 489 5.30 -41.18 3.39
C HIS A 489 6.54 -41.36 4.27
N LEU A 490 7.20 -40.27 4.68
CA LEU A 490 8.33 -40.28 5.60
C LEU A 490 7.94 -40.66 7.06
N MET A 491 6.66 -40.72 7.42
CA MET A 491 6.22 -40.98 8.81
C MET A 491 5.63 -42.36 9.08
N LYS A 492 5.43 -43.22 8.07
CA LYS A 492 4.60 -44.44 8.24
C LYS A 492 5.31 -45.76 8.53
N ASP A 493 6.62 -45.89 8.38
CA ASP A 493 7.27 -47.17 8.67
C ASP A 493 7.72 -47.32 10.13
N LYS A 494 6.74 -47.61 11.00
CA LYS A 494 6.97 -48.07 12.37
C LYS A 494 7.06 -49.60 12.51
N LYS A 495 6.98 -50.37 11.42
CA LYS A 495 6.96 -51.84 11.48
C LYS A 495 8.28 -52.55 11.16
N SER A 496 9.35 -51.86 10.76
CA SER A 496 10.67 -52.47 10.63
C SER A 496 11.54 -52.15 11.85
N SER A 497 11.67 -53.13 12.75
CA SER A 497 12.49 -53.07 13.97
C SER A 497 14.01 -53.16 13.70
N LYS A 498 14.50 -52.58 12.61
CA LYS A 498 15.93 -52.45 12.31
C LYS A 498 16.14 -51.11 11.64
N ILE A 499 16.77 -50.19 12.39
CA ILE A 499 17.41 -48.92 11.96
C ILE A 499 17.02 -48.55 10.52
N GLY A 500 15.82 -47.98 10.36
CA GLY A 500 15.34 -47.49 9.07
C GLY A 500 16.05 -46.17 8.76
N SER A 501 16.95 -46.19 7.80
CA SER A 501 17.41 -44.98 7.12
C SER A 501 16.21 -44.38 6.38
N MET A 502 15.85 -43.13 6.70
CA MET A 502 14.93 -42.34 5.88
C MET A 502 15.59 -42.07 4.53
N PHE A 503 14.88 -42.39 3.44
CA PHE A 503 15.21 -41.89 2.11
C PHE A 503 14.22 -40.78 1.78
N MET A 504 14.72 -39.56 1.61
CA MET A 504 13.99 -38.52 0.87
C MET A 504 14.07 -38.87 -0.62
N ASN A 505 13.22 -39.81 -1.08
CA ASN A 505 13.01 -39.96 -2.51
C ASN A 505 12.10 -38.82 -2.97
N VAL A 506 12.73 -37.71 -3.37
CA VAL A 506 12.08 -36.73 -4.24
C VAL A 506 11.89 -37.43 -5.58
N ASP A 507 10.69 -37.94 -5.85
CA ASP A 507 10.38 -38.51 -7.15
C ASP A 507 10.28 -37.38 -8.19
N ILE A 508 11.41 -37.06 -8.82
CA ILE A 508 11.53 -36.06 -9.87
C ILE A 508 10.65 -36.41 -11.08
N SER A 509 10.31 -37.69 -11.29
CA SER A 509 9.42 -38.09 -12.39
C SER A 509 7.96 -37.67 -12.19
N ALA A 510 7.51 -37.51 -10.94
CA ALA A 510 6.20 -36.95 -10.59
C ALA A 510 6.15 -35.41 -10.78
N ILE A 511 7.28 -34.73 -10.58
CA ILE A 511 7.45 -33.29 -10.88
C ILE A 511 7.40 -33.06 -12.40
N ASN A 512 7.96 -33.99 -13.19
CA ASN A 512 7.99 -33.92 -14.65
C ASN A 512 6.65 -34.23 -15.35
N SER A 513 5.67 -34.81 -14.65
CA SER A 513 4.38 -35.24 -15.24
C SER A 513 3.17 -34.41 -14.82
N SER A 514 3.30 -33.53 -13.82
CA SER A 514 2.21 -32.62 -13.44
C SER A 514 2.39 -31.25 -14.09
N SER A 515 1.69 -31.02 -15.19
CA SER A 515 1.37 -29.68 -15.71
C SER A 515 0.49 -28.84 -14.74
N ASN A 516 0.36 -29.28 -13.48
CA ASN A 516 -0.65 -28.89 -12.50
C ASN A 516 -0.06 -28.60 -11.11
N CYS A 517 1.25 -28.34 -10.96
CA CYS A 517 1.68 -27.56 -9.79
C CYS A 517 0.87 -26.25 -9.80
N ASP A 518 0.02 -26.05 -8.78
CA ASP A 518 -1.06 -25.05 -8.77
C ASP A 518 -0.64 -23.78 -9.49
N LYS A 519 -1.40 -23.38 -10.51
CA LYS A 519 -1.12 -22.15 -11.26
C LYS A 519 -0.84 -20.97 -10.32
N PHE A 520 -1.45 -20.93 -9.13
CA PHE A 520 -1.12 -20.00 -8.06
C PHE A 520 0.26 -20.20 -7.43
N ILE A 521 0.63 -21.40 -6.98
CA ILE A 521 1.95 -21.72 -6.38
C ILE A 521 3.04 -21.57 -7.43
N TYR A 522 2.83 -22.09 -8.65
CA TYR A 522 3.69 -21.88 -9.80
C TYR A 522 3.81 -20.39 -10.15
N ASN A 523 2.71 -19.62 -10.23
CA ASN A 523 2.81 -18.19 -10.50
C ASN A 523 3.48 -17.44 -9.34
N LEU A 524 3.14 -17.71 -8.09
CA LEU A 524 3.75 -17.07 -6.92
C LEU A 524 5.26 -17.32 -6.93
N LEU A 525 5.68 -18.55 -7.21
CA LEU A 525 7.07 -18.94 -7.14
C LEU A 525 7.90 -18.67 -8.41
N CYS A 526 7.33 -18.79 -9.62
CA CYS A 526 7.96 -18.36 -10.87
C CYS A 526 8.10 -16.84 -10.93
N ASN A 527 7.15 -16.08 -10.36
CA ASN A 527 7.21 -14.63 -10.34
C ASN A 527 8.10 -14.06 -9.23
N ILE A 528 8.33 -14.79 -8.12
CA ILE A 528 9.44 -14.49 -7.20
C ILE A 528 10.80 -14.63 -7.92
N LYS A 529 10.91 -15.43 -9.01
CA LYS A 529 12.20 -15.92 -9.51
C LYS A 529 12.59 -15.57 -10.96
N ASN A 530 11.73 -15.02 -11.82
CA ASN A 530 12.07 -14.79 -13.24
C ASN A 530 12.72 -16.01 -13.93
N ILE A 531 12.20 -17.22 -13.67
CA ILE A 531 12.69 -18.45 -14.30
C ILE A 531 11.60 -18.99 -15.21
N THR A 532 11.89 -19.10 -16.51
CA THR A 532 11.05 -19.87 -17.43
C THR A 532 11.31 -21.37 -17.26
N PHE A 533 10.30 -22.20 -17.50
CA PHE A 533 10.44 -23.66 -17.46
C PHE A 533 11.57 -24.17 -18.38
N ALA A 534 11.83 -23.45 -19.48
CA ALA A 534 12.89 -23.76 -20.44
C ALA A 534 14.31 -23.44 -19.94
N GLU A 535 14.48 -22.51 -18.99
CA GLU A 535 15.78 -22.16 -18.38
C GLU A 535 16.17 -23.14 -17.26
N LEU A 536 15.19 -23.75 -16.59
CA LEU A 536 15.38 -24.86 -15.64
C LEU A 536 15.79 -26.17 -16.32
N TYR A 537 15.41 -26.37 -17.58
CA TYR A 537 15.66 -27.62 -18.31
C TYR A 537 17.00 -27.63 -19.08
N LYS A 538 17.64 -26.46 -19.24
CA LYS A 538 18.85 -26.30 -20.06
C LYS A 538 20.17 -26.47 -19.32
N ASN A 539 20.15 -26.61 -17.98
CA ASN A 539 21.29 -26.92 -17.12
C ASN A 539 20.84 -27.89 -16.03
#